data_AF-A0A365YGQ7-F1
#
_entry.id   AF-A0A365YGQ7-F1
#
_cell.length_a   1.000
_cell.length_b   1.000
_cell.length_c   1.000
_cell.angle_alpha   90.00
_cell.angle_beta   90.00
_cell.angle_gamma   90.00
#
_symmetry.space_group_name_H-M   'P 1'
#
loop_
_entity.id
_entity.type
_entity.pdbx_description
1 polymer ?
#
loop_
_entity_poly.entity_id
_entity_poly.type
_entity_poly.pdbx_seq_one_letter_code
_entity_poly.pdbx_strand_id
1 'polypeptide(L)'
;MKIPTFLSEFDPADLPAIAKESKPLENAPLDAAVQALPAEKRIEEAYALILDAVYSYYFAKELYAKLDRLILSKSGPLSSGLRMMRDAVVKSAVIGIAKTIDETTGRTRSLPHSLGALKRSLEDSPAGSNEADAAATIQLIEHIVSSTNPDKVKSLLYVRHIRNKWAGHSSWDLSVDTWPTGDGKLNFPLLEDGLVRMVNAFEEFGMLLSMSPYLQTLEEAATRDSDNLDGTETFRVAISWKAAVPMAHTMRDAGQNSARQILSQLQ
;
A
#
# COMPACT_ATOMS: atom_id res chain seq x y z
N MET A 1 11.16 36.46 -31.43
CA MET A 1 9.83 35.81 -31.50
C MET A 1 9.40 35.51 -30.07
N LYS A 2 8.22 35.97 -29.62
CA LYS A 2 7.74 35.73 -28.24
C LYS A 2 6.89 34.46 -28.26
N ILE A 3 7.26 33.45 -27.48
CA ILE A 3 6.47 32.21 -27.35
C ILE A 3 5.19 32.57 -26.58
N PRO A 4 3.99 32.21 -27.07
CA PRO A 4 2.74 32.49 -26.36
C PRO A 4 2.71 31.77 -25.01
N THR A 5 2.06 32.37 -24.02
CA THR A 5 1.85 31.76 -22.70
C THR A 5 0.91 30.56 -22.79
N PHE A 6 1.21 29.51 -22.03
CA PHE A 6 0.33 28.36 -21.86
C PHE A 6 -0.93 28.78 -21.08
N LEU A 7 -2.12 28.57 -21.64
CA LEU A 7 -3.40 28.97 -21.06
C LEU A 7 -4.16 27.74 -20.54
N SER A 8 -4.88 27.91 -19.44
CA SER A 8 -5.81 26.90 -18.91
C SER A 8 -6.94 26.65 -19.92
N GLU A 9 -7.40 25.40 -20.00
CA GLU A 9 -8.63 25.04 -20.73
C GLU A 9 -9.91 25.41 -19.95
N PHE A 10 -9.76 25.71 -18.65
CA PHE A 10 -10.86 26.13 -17.76
C PHE A 10 -10.88 27.65 -17.59
N ASP A 11 -12.09 28.22 -17.57
CA ASP A 11 -12.30 29.62 -17.24
C ASP A 11 -11.95 29.85 -15.75
N PRO A 12 -11.15 30.87 -15.41
CA PRO A 12 -10.92 31.24 -14.01
C PRO A 12 -12.21 31.44 -13.18
N ALA A 13 -13.34 31.79 -13.81
CA ALA A 13 -14.64 31.91 -13.16
C ALA A 13 -15.24 30.56 -12.70
N ASP A 14 -14.81 29.44 -13.28
CA ASP A 14 -15.26 28.09 -12.92
C ASP A 14 -14.48 27.49 -11.74
N LEU A 15 -13.41 28.16 -11.30
CA LEU A 15 -12.59 27.68 -10.19
C LEU A 15 -13.35 27.81 -8.87
N PRO A 16 -13.39 26.75 -8.04
CA PRO A 16 -14.05 26.85 -6.74
C PRO A 16 -13.31 27.84 -5.83
N ALA A 17 -14.06 28.61 -5.05
CA ALA A 17 -13.49 29.47 -4.03
C ALA A 17 -12.89 28.60 -2.91
N ILE A 18 -11.55 28.57 -2.83
CA ILE A 18 -10.85 27.98 -1.70
C ILE A 18 -10.91 28.98 -0.55
N ALA A 19 -11.41 28.54 0.61
CA ALA A 19 -11.53 29.39 1.78
C ALA A 19 -10.14 29.91 2.19
N LYS A 20 -10.03 31.19 2.57
CA LYS A 20 -8.72 31.81 2.90
C LYS A 20 -8.07 31.16 4.13
N GLU A 21 -8.90 30.56 4.96
CA GLU A 21 -8.56 29.79 6.15
C GLU A 21 -8.19 28.33 5.85
N SER A 22 -8.34 27.85 4.61
CA SER A 22 -7.88 26.53 4.19
C SER A 22 -6.35 26.46 4.22
N LYS A 23 -5.81 26.12 5.39
CA LYS A 23 -4.39 25.84 5.57
C LYS A 23 -4.03 24.50 4.93
N PRO A 24 -2.76 24.31 4.49
CA PRO A 24 -2.27 22.99 4.15
C PRO A 24 -2.57 21.99 5.28
N LEU A 25 -2.97 20.77 4.92
CA LEU A 25 -3.17 19.70 5.88
C LEU A 25 -1.86 19.40 6.59
N GLU A 26 -1.84 19.60 7.91
CA GLU A 26 -0.74 19.21 8.78
C GLU A 26 -0.87 17.73 9.16
N ASN A 27 0.25 17.08 9.50
CA ASN A 27 0.24 15.67 9.89
C ASN A 27 -0.45 15.45 11.25
N ALA A 28 -0.37 16.40 12.19
CA ALA A 28 -0.89 16.21 13.54
C ALA A 28 -2.42 15.99 13.63
N PRO A 29 -3.27 16.74 12.91
CA PRO A 29 -4.70 16.44 12.82
C PRO A 29 -5.00 15.07 12.20
N LEU A 30 -4.19 14.66 11.22
CA LEU A 30 -4.31 13.33 10.61
C LEU A 30 -3.94 12.23 11.60
N ASP A 31 -2.86 12.41 12.37
CA ASP A 31 -2.43 11.51 13.43
C ASP A 31 -3.52 11.30 14.48
N ALA A 32 -4.16 12.37 14.94
CA ALA A 32 -5.27 12.30 15.89
C ALA A 32 -6.47 11.53 15.31
N ALA A 33 -6.83 11.80 14.05
CA ALA A 33 -7.90 11.08 13.37
C ALA A 33 -7.57 9.59 13.18
N VAL A 34 -6.32 9.26 12.85
CA VAL A 34 -5.83 7.88 12.76
C VAL A 34 -5.93 7.21 14.12
N GLN A 35 -5.50 7.87 15.19
CA GLN A 35 -5.52 7.33 16.54
C GLN A 35 -6.93 7.08 17.08
N ALA A 36 -7.93 7.79 16.57
CA ALA A 36 -9.33 7.57 16.90
C ALA A 36 -9.96 6.35 16.20
N LEU A 37 -9.31 5.78 15.16
CA LEU A 37 -9.86 4.61 14.47
C LEU A 37 -9.76 3.35 15.36
N PRO A 38 -10.83 2.52 15.42
CA PRO A 38 -10.76 1.22 16.08
C PRO A 38 -9.69 0.30 15.48
N ALA A 39 -9.15 -0.62 16.28
CA ALA A 39 -8.04 -1.48 15.88
C ALA A 39 -8.42 -2.39 14.70
N GLU A 40 -9.61 -2.99 14.77
CA GLU A 40 -10.18 -3.85 13.75
C GLU A 40 -10.25 -3.17 12.38
N LYS A 41 -10.67 -1.90 12.35
CA LYS A 41 -10.75 -1.12 11.10
C LYS A 41 -9.38 -0.83 10.51
N ARG A 42 -8.37 -0.57 11.34
CA ARG A 42 -6.99 -0.34 10.86
C ARG A 42 -6.42 -1.60 10.22
N ILE A 43 -6.69 -2.75 10.83
CA ILE A 43 -6.23 -4.04 10.34
C ILE A 43 -6.88 -4.35 8.99
N GLU A 44 -8.21 -4.22 8.86
CA GLU A 44 -8.88 -4.41 7.57
C GLU A 44 -8.36 -3.49 6.48
N GLU A 45 -8.14 -2.21 6.79
CA GLU A 45 -7.56 -1.25 5.87
C GLU A 45 -6.14 -1.64 5.44
N ALA A 46 -5.36 -2.26 6.33
CA ALA A 46 -4.04 -2.76 6.04
C ALA A 46 -4.06 -4.03 5.16
N TYR A 47 -5.05 -4.91 5.36
CA TYR A 47 -5.30 -6.05 4.48
C TYR A 47 -5.67 -5.61 3.07
N ALA A 48 -6.59 -4.64 2.94
CA ALA A 48 -6.93 -4.07 1.65
C ALA A 48 -5.69 -3.47 0.96
N LEU A 49 -4.86 -2.75 1.72
CA LEU A 49 -3.64 -2.14 1.21
C LEU A 49 -2.63 -3.16 0.65
N ILE A 50 -2.41 -4.29 1.34
CA ILE A 50 -1.48 -5.31 0.83
C ILE A 50 -2.03 -5.99 -0.43
N LEU A 51 -3.34 -6.26 -0.49
CA LEU A 51 -3.98 -6.83 -1.67
C LEU A 51 -3.91 -5.90 -2.89
N ASP A 52 -4.17 -4.60 -2.68
CA ASP A 52 -4.01 -3.57 -3.71
C ASP A 52 -2.55 -3.46 -4.18
N ALA A 53 -1.58 -3.57 -3.27
CA ALA A 53 -0.16 -3.57 -3.59
C ALA A 53 0.23 -4.80 -4.43
N VAL A 54 -0.31 -5.98 -4.10
CA VAL A 54 -0.12 -7.20 -4.88
C VAL A 54 -0.66 -7.04 -6.29
N TYR A 55 -1.93 -6.63 -6.42
CA TYR A 55 -2.56 -6.39 -7.72
C TYR A 55 -1.73 -5.41 -8.56
N SER A 56 -1.43 -4.24 -7.98
CA SER A 56 -0.72 -3.15 -8.67
C SER A 56 0.69 -3.57 -9.11
N TYR A 57 1.41 -4.32 -8.27
CA TYR A 57 2.75 -4.82 -8.62
C TYR A 57 2.71 -5.79 -9.80
N TYR A 58 1.87 -6.82 -9.74
CA TYR A 58 1.83 -7.83 -10.79
C TYR A 58 1.25 -7.28 -12.10
N PHE A 59 0.29 -6.35 -12.01
CA PHE A 59 -0.18 -5.56 -13.15
C PHE A 59 0.97 -4.78 -13.79
N ALA A 60 1.71 -3.99 -13.00
CA ALA A 60 2.81 -3.17 -13.51
C ALA A 60 3.97 -4.01 -14.06
N LYS A 61 4.33 -5.12 -13.40
CA LYS A 61 5.37 -6.05 -13.83
C LYS A 61 5.07 -6.65 -15.21
N GLU A 62 3.85 -7.13 -15.43
CA GLU A 62 3.42 -7.68 -16.72
C GLU A 62 3.36 -6.59 -17.81
N LEU A 63 2.79 -5.42 -17.47
CA LEU A 63 2.66 -4.31 -18.41
C LEU A 63 4.03 -3.77 -18.85
N TYR A 64 4.96 -3.61 -17.91
CA TYR A 64 6.30 -3.06 -18.15
C TYR A 64 7.06 -3.85 -19.23
N ALA A 65 7.13 -5.18 -19.09
CA ALA A 65 7.90 -6.03 -20.01
C ALA A 65 7.37 -5.99 -21.45
N LYS A 66 6.07 -5.74 -21.62
CA LYS A 66 5.38 -5.75 -22.92
C LYS A 66 5.37 -4.35 -23.54
N LEU A 67 5.17 -3.30 -22.74
CA LEU A 67 5.26 -1.92 -23.19
C LEU A 67 6.65 -1.58 -23.71
N ASP A 68 7.72 -2.05 -23.07
CA ASP A 68 9.09 -1.81 -23.56
C ASP A 68 9.27 -2.26 -25.02
N ARG A 69 8.68 -3.39 -25.40
CA ARG A 69 8.73 -3.88 -26.79
C ARG A 69 7.91 -3.00 -27.73
N LEU A 70 6.70 -2.62 -27.31
CA LEU A 70 5.83 -1.76 -28.12
C LEU A 70 6.45 -0.37 -28.34
N ILE A 71 7.01 0.22 -27.28
CA ILE A 71 7.70 1.51 -27.29
C ILE A 71 8.84 1.54 -28.31
N LEU A 72 9.60 0.44 -28.45
CA LEU A 72 10.68 0.32 -29.43
C LEU A 72 10.17 0.21 -30.88
N SER A 73 8.98 -0.36 -31.06
CA SER A 73 8.36 -0.56 -32.38
C SER A 73 7.53 0.63 -32.88
N LYS A 74 7.18 1.57 -32.01
CA LYS A 74 6.35 2.74 -32.32
C LYS A 74 7.21 4.01 -32.24
N SER A 75 6.96 4.96 -33.14
CA SER A 75 7.60 6.28 -33.14
C SER A 75 6.60 7.39 -32.82
N GLY A 76 7.11 8.59 -32.53
CA GLY A 76 6.28 9.77 -32.33
C GLY A 76 5.48 9.79 -31.02
N PRO A 77 4.35 10.52 -30.96
CA PRO A 77 3.60 10.79 -29.73
C PRO A 77 3.14 9.53 -28.98
N LEU A 78 2.79 8.46 -29.71
CA LEU A 78 2.38 7.19 -29.10
C LEU A 78 3.51 6.57 -28.27
N SER A 79 4.76 6.59 -28.76
CA SER A 79 5.92 6.09 -28.00
C SER A 79 6.12 6.87 -26.70
N SER A 80 5.88 8.19 -26.72
CA SER A 80 5.95 9.04 -25.54
C SER A 80 4.84 8.70 -24.53
N GLY A 81 3.59 8.59 -25.00
CA GLY A 81 2.44 8.23 -24.16
C GLY A 81 2.60 6.85 -23.51
N LEU A 82 3.09 5.85 -24.25
CA LEU A 82 3.36 4.52 -23.71
C LEU A 82 4.48 4.52 -22.65
N ARG A 83 5.53 5.35 -22.80
CA ARG A 83 6.56 5.54 -21.76
C ARG A 83 5.98 6.17 -20.50
N MET A 84 5.17 7.23 -20.65
CA MET A 84 4.51 7.87 -19.51
C MET A 84 3.61 6.90 -18.76
N MET A 85 2.81 6.09 -19.48
CA MET A 85 1.96 5.06 -18.89
C MET A 85 2.79 4.00 -18.14
N ARG A 86 3.83 3.46 -18.78
CA ARG A 86 4.76 2.49 -18.17
C ARG A 86 5.34 3.03 -16.86
N ASP A 87 5.87 4.25 -16.90
CA ASP A 87 6.53 4.84 -15.73
C ASP A 87 5.52 5.15 -14.61
N ALA A 88 4.30 5.59 -14.97
CA ALA A 88 3.24 5.87 -14.00
C ALA A 88 2.78 4.60 -13.27
N VAL A 89 2.53 3.50 -13.99
CA VAL A 89 2.07 2.24 -13.36
C VAL A 89 3.14 1.65 -12.44
N VAL A 90 4.41 1.73 -12.85
CA VAL A 90 5.54 1.26 -12.03
C VAL A 90 5.73 2.12 -10.79
N LYS A 91 5.67 3.45 -10.92
CA LYS A 91 5.71 4.38 -9.79
C LYS A 91 4.58 4.09 -8.80
N SER A 92 3.37 3.90 -9.31
CA SER A 92 2.21 3.54 -8.48
C SER A 92 2.43 2.21 -7.74
N ALA A 93 2.92 1.18 -8.41
CA ALA A 93 3.20 -0.11 -7.80
C ALA A 93 4.23 -0.03 -6.66
N VAL A 94 5.37 0.65 -6.86
CA VAL A 94 6.38 0.80 -5.80
C VAL A 94 5.83 1.60 -4.62
N ILE A 95 5.08 2.67 -4.88
CA ILE A 95 4.42 3.44 -3.83
C ILE A 95 3.42 2.55 -3.07
N GLY A 96 2.68 1.69 -3.78
CA GLY A 96 1.78 0.69 -3.20
C GLY A 96 2.49 -0.22 -2.22
N ILE A 97 3.61 -0.85 -2.63
CA ILE A 97 4.42 -1.70 -1.75
C ILE A 97 4.97 -0.88 -0.57
N ALA A 98 5.54 0.30 -0.83
CA ALA A 98 6.12 1.15 0.20
C ALA A 98 5.11 1.58 1.27
N LYS A 99 3.84 1.82 0.90
CA LYS A 99 2.78 2.15 1.86
C LYS A 99 2.55 1.04 2.89
N THR A 100 2.78 -0.23 2.54
CA THR A 100 2.58 -1.37 3.46
C THR A 100 3.60 -1.41 4.60
N ILE A 101 4.79 -0.83 4.38
CA ILE A 101 5.93 -0.84 5.31
C ILE A 101 6.21 0.52 5.95
N ASP A 102 5.43 1.55 5.62
CA ASP A 102 5.74 2.91 6.04
C ASP A 102 5.44 3.12 7.53
N GLU A 103 6.44 3.61 8.26
CA GLU A 103 6.39 3.91 9.69
C GLU A 103 6.15 5.41 9.96
N THR A 104 6.07 6.24 8.92
CA THR A 104 5.82 7.68 9.08
C THR A 104 4.49 7.97 9.78
N THR A 105 4.48 9.01 10.60
CA THR A 105 3.28 9.49 11.30
C THR A 105 2.23 9.98 10.28
N GLY A 106 0.95 9.81 10.60
CA GLY A 106 -0.19 10.29 9.82
C GLY A 106 -0.84 9.25 8.91
N ARG A 107 -0.47 7.97 9.02
CA ARG A 107 -0.98 6.90 8.15
C ARG A 107 -1.80 5.85 8.90
N THR A 108 -2.92 5.44 8.31
CA THR A 108 -3.88 4.53 8.95
C THR A 108 -3.68 3.04 8.64
N ARG A 109 -2.94 2.69 7.57
CA ARG A 109 -3.06 1.37 6.90
C ARG A 109 -1.79 0.53 6.78
N SER A 110 -0.66 0.94 7.32
CA SER A 110 0.56 0.12 7.20
C SER A 110 0.54 -1.04 8.20
N LEU A 111 1.30 -2.10 7.91
CA LEU A 111 1.42 -3.24 8.83
C LEU A 111 2.00 -2.81 10.19
N PRO A 112 3.10 -2.03 10.27
CA PRO A 112 3.65 -1.58 11.55
C PRO A 112 2.63 -0.80 12.40
N HIS A 113 1.82 0.06 11.79
CA HIS A 113 0.80 0.83 12.53
C HIS A 113 -0.36 -0.05 13.01
N SER A 114 -0.75 -1.04 12.22
CA SER A 114 -1.79 -2.01 12.60
C SER A 114 -1.32 -2.89 13.76
N LEU A 115 -0.09 -3.38 13.68
CA LEU A 115 0.58 -4.14 14.74
C LEU A 115 0.75 -3.31 16.01
N GLY A 116 1.14 -2.03 15.89
CA GLY A 116 1.28 -1.13 17.02
C GLY A 116 -0.05 -0.72 17.66
N ALA A 117 -1.13 -0.66 16.91
CA ALA A 117 -2.48 -0.50 17.46
C ALA A 117 -2.90 -1.76 18.23
N LEU A 118 -2.66 -2.94 17.67
CA LEU A 118 -3.00 -4.20 18.31
C LEU A 118 -2.20 -4.45 19.59
N LYS A 119 -0.89 -4.17 19.58
CA LYS A 119 -0.05 -4.26 20.77
C LYS A 119 -0.62 -3.42 21.91
N ARG A 120 -0.99 -2.16 21.64
CA ARG A 120 -1.64 -1.28 22.65
C ARG A 120 -2.96 -1.86 23.15
N SER A 121 -3.81 -2.36 22.25
CA SER A 121 -5.07 -3.00 22.64
C SER A 121 -4.87 -4.24 23.53
N LEU A 122 -3.80 -5.01 23.33
CA LEU A 122 -3.44 -6.15 24.18
C LEU A 122 -2.87 -5.70 25.53
N GLU A 123 -2.06 -4.64 25.55
CA GLU A 123 -1.50 -4.05 26.78
C GLU A 123 -2.59 -3.41 27.66
N ASP A 124 -3.61 -2.82 27.04
CA ASP A 124 -4.75 -2.16 27.71
C ASP A 124 -5.87 -3.15 28.11
N SER A 125 -5.73 -4.44 27.78
CA SER A 125 -6.76 -5.45 28.03
C SER A 125 -6.93 -5.71 29.54
N PRO A 126 -8.17 -5.82 30.06
CA PRO A 126 -8.41 -5.93 31.50
C PRO A 126 -7.77 -7.17 32.13
N ALA A 127 -7.23 -6.99 33.34
CA ALA A 127 -6.61 -8.03 34.17
C ALA A 127 -7.59 -9.21 34.36
N GLY A 128 -7.35 -10.32 33.67
CA GLY A 128 -8.28 -11.46 33.57
C GLY A 128 -8.21 -12.17 32.22
N SER A 129 -7.75 -11.50 31.15
CA SER A 129 -7.25 -12.19 29.96
C SER A 129 -5.95 -12.92 30.30
N ASN A 130 -5.83 -14.17 29.88
CA ASN A 130 -4.71 -15.07 30.15
C ASN A 130 -3.36 -14.39 29.83
N GLU A 131 -2.65 -13.86 30.83
CA GLU A 131 -1.47 -12.99 30.66
C GLU A 131 -0.36 -13.66 29.83
N ALA A 132 -0.24 -14.98 29.92
CA ALA A 132 0.70 -15.77 29.13
C ALA A 132 0.41 -15.71 27.62
N ASP A 133 -0.88 -15.73 27.23
CA ASP A 133 -1.29 -15.67 25.83
C ASP A 133 -1.08 -14.26 25.27
N ALA A 134 -1.34 -13.23 26.07
CA ALA A 134 -1.06 -11.84 25.71
C ALA A 134 0.45 -11.61 25.51
N ALA A 135 1.30 -12.09 26.42
CA ALA A 135 2.75 -11.98 26.31
C ALA A 135 3.30 -12.70 25.07
N ALA A 136 2.84 -13.92 24.79
CA ALA A 136 3.24 -14.67 23.59
C ALA A 136 2.80 -13.95 22.30
N THR A 137 1.58 -13.40 22.29
CA THR A 137 1.05 -12.62 21.17
C THR A 137 1.90 -11.37 20.92
N ILE A 138 2.27 -10.64 21.98
CA ILE A 138 3.13 -9.44 21.88
C ILE A 138 4.51 -9.82 21.34
N GLN A 139 5.13 -10.91 21.81
CA GLN A 139 6.42 -11.36 21.29
C GLN A 139 6.38 -11.68 19.79
N LEU A 140 5.29 -12.30 19.31
CA LEU A 140 5.14 -12.57 17.89
C LEU A 140 4.87 -11.29 17.08
N ILE A 141 4.11 -10.31 17.63
CA ILE A 141 4.00 -8.97 17.02
C ILE A 141 5.39 -8.32 16.86
N GLU A 142 6.22 -8.37 17.90
CA GLU A 142 7.59 -7.82 17.85
C GLU A 142 8.48 -8.55 16.85
N HIS A 143 8.32 -9.88 16.73
CA HIS A 143 8.97 -10.67 15.71
C HIS A 143 8.58 -10.20 14.30
N ILE A 144 7.28 -10.06 14.02
CA ILE A 144 6.78 -9.59 12.73
C ILE A 144 7.36 -8.21 12.43
N VAL A 145 7.23 -7.23 13.34
CA VAL A 145 7.80 -5.88 13.18
C VAL A 145 9.29 -5.91 12.86
N SER A 146 10.07 -6.72 13.58
CA SER A 146 11.52 -6.82 13.34
C SER A 146 11.83 -7.47 11.98
N SER A 147 11.05 -8.47 11.57
CA SER A 147 11.21 -9.18 10.30
C SER A 147 10.80 -8.36 9.07
N THR A 148 9.96 -7.34 9.27
CA THR A 148 9.50 -6.40 8.22
C THR A 148 10.18 -5.04 8.31
N ASN A 149 11.22 -4.89 9.14
CA ASN A 149 11.89 -3.61 9.33
C ASN A 149 12.75 -3.24 8.09
N PRO A 150 12.50 -2.09 7.43
CA PRO A 150 13.25 -1.68 6.24
C PRO A 150 14.72 -1.33 6.48
N ASP A 151 15.15 -1.07 7.71
CA ASP A 151 16.57 -0.87 8.07
C ASP A 151 17.33 -2.21 8.18
N LYS A 152 16.61 -3.32 8.40
CA LYS A 152 17.20 -4.66 8.56
C LYS A 152 17.09 -5.52 7.31
N VAL A 153 16.06 -5.29 6.49
CA VAL A 153 15.75 -6.15 5.34
C VAL A 153 16.07 -5.45 4.03
N LYS A 154 17.00 -6.05 3.26
CA LYS A 154 17.52 -5.47 2.01
C LYS A 154 16.45 -5.12 0.97
N SER A 155 15.46 -5.98 0.76
CA SER A 155 14.39 -5.73 -0.21
C SER A 155 13.46 -4.61 0.21
N LEU A 156 13.11 -4.54 1.49
CA LEU A 156 12.30 -3.45 2.05
C LEU A 156 13.06 -2.12 2.07
N LEU A 157 14.37 -2.16 2.37
CA LEU A 157 15.26 -1.01 2.21
C LEU A 157 15.23 -0.47 0.78
N TYR A 158 15.32 -1.38 -0.21
CA TYR A 158 15.26 -1.04 -1.63
C TYR A 158 13.92 -0.38 -1.99
N VAL A 159 12.79 -0.96 -1.58
CA VAL A 159 11.45 -0.39 -1.79
C VAL A 159 11.36 1.04 -1.23
N ARG A 160 11.77 1.23 0.03
CA ARG A 160 11.76 2.54 0.70
C ARG A 160 12.66 3.55 -0.01
N HIS A 161 13.84 3.13 -0.44
CA HIS A 161 14.77 3.97 -1.18
C HIS A 161 14.16 4.47 -2.50
N ILE A 162 13.59 3.57 -3.31
CA ILE A 162 12.98 3.95 -4.60
C ILE A 162 11.76 4.86 -4.40
N ARG A 163 10.92 4.60 -3.39
CA ARG A 163 9.81 5.50 -3.04
C ARG A 163 10.30 6.89 -2.66
N ASN A 164 11.30 6.99 -1.79
CA ASN A 164 11.84 8.27 -1.34
C ASN A 164 12.50 9.04 -2.48
N LYS A 165 13.23 8.32 -3.35
CA LYS A 165 13.75 8.87 -4.60
C LYS A 165 12.62 9.52 -5.40
N TRP A 166 11.56 8.79 -5.73
CA TRP A 166 10.50 9.35 -6.59
C TRP A 166 9.64 10.42 -5.92
N ALA A 167 9.59 10.47 -4.59
CA ALA A 167 8.97 11.58 -3.87
C ALA A 167 9.82 12.86 -3.95
N GLY A 168 11.15 12.75 -3.92
CA GLY A 168 12.06 13.90 -3.97
C GLY A 168 12.47 14.32 -5.39
N HIS A 169 12.56 13.37 -6.31
CA HIS A 169 13.03 13.59 -7.67
C HIS A 169 12.36 12.60 -8.65
N SER A 170 11.60 13.13 -9.61
CA SER A 170 10.77 12.31 -10.52
C SER A 170 11.56 11.62 -11.64
N SER A 171 12.87 11.84 -11.72
CA SER A 171 13.73 11.40 -12.82
C SER A 171 14.12 9.93 -12.74
N TRP A 172 14.37 9.37 -13.91
CA TRP A 172 15.03 8.08 -14.11
C TRP A 172 16.51 8.24 -14.50
N ASP A 173 16.99 9.47 -14.60
CA ASP A 173 18.34 9.82 -15.05
C ASP A 173 19.41 9.39 -14.03
N LEU A 174 20.33 8.54 -14.49
CA LEU A 174 21.48 8.03 -13.73
C LEU A 174 22.49 9.10 -13.35
N SER A 175 22.61 10.15 -14.15
CA SER A 175 23.55 11.25 -13.92
C SER A 175 23.10 12.17 -12.78
N VAL A 176 21.81 12.13 -12.45
CA VAL A 176 21.20 12.95 -11.41
C VAL A 176 20.86 12.11 -10.17
N ASP A 177 20.45 10.85 -10.36
CA ASP A 177 19.99 9.97 -9.27
C ASP A 177 20.83 8.68 -9.17
N THR A 178 21.56 8.50 -8.06
CA THR A 178 22.25 7.26 -7.76
C THR A 178 21.24 6.15 -7.40
N TRP A 179 21.26 5.06 -8.16
CA TRP A 179 20.42 3.89 -7.90
C TRP A 179 21.09 2.97 -6.87
N PRO A 180 20.32 2.36 -5.95
CA PRO A 180 20.89 1.62 -4.82
C PRO A 180 21.58 0.31 -5.25
N THR A 181 21.34 -0.18 -6.47
CA THR A 181 22.04 -1.33 -7.05
C THR A 181 23.11 -0.95 -8.07
N GLY A 182 23.21 0.32 -8.48
CA GLY A 182 24.15 0.79 -9.50
C GLY A 182 23.75 0.51 -10.96
N ASP A 183 22.77 -0.37 -11.20
CA ASP A 183 22.44 -0.89 -12.55
C ASP A 183 21.58 0.06 -13.40
N GLY A 184 21.13 1.18 -12.83
CA GLY A 184 20.29 2.18 -13.48
C GLY A 184 18.92 1.71 -13.97
N LYS A 185 18.47 0.57 -13.46
CA LYS A 185 17.16 0.00 -13.74
C LYS A 185 16.48 -0.38 -12.44
N LEU A 186 15.16 -0.41 -12.48
CA LEU A 186 14.37 -0.94 -11.39
C LEU A 186 14.63 -2.45 -11.25
N ASN A 187 14.92 -2.89 -10.03
CA ASN A 187 15.15 -4.28 -9.68
C ASN A 187 13.82 -4.90 -9.24
N PHE A 188 13.04 -5.37 -10.21
CA PHE A 188 11.76 -6.04 -9.97
C PHE A 188 11.86 -7.23 -8.99
N PRO A 189 12.90 -8.07 -9.01
CA PRO A 189 13.08 -9.12 -8.01
C PRO A 189 13.15 -8.60 -6.57
N LEU A 190 13.87 -7.50 -6.31
CA LEU A 190 13.91 -6.91 -4.96
C LEU A 190 12.55 -6.34 -4.54
N LEU A 191 11.77 -5.78 -5.48
CA LEU A 191 10.40 -5.35 -5.21
C LEU A 191 9.48 -6.53 -4.89
N GLU A 192 9.60 -7.62 -5.64
CA GLU A 192 8.80 -8.84 -5.44
C GLU A 192 9.11 -9.48 -4.09
N ASP A 193 10.39 -9.64 -3.75
CA ASP A 193 10.81 -10.19 -2.46
C ASP A 193 10.29 -9.33 -1.31
N GLY A 194 10.35 -8.00 -1.44
CA GLY A 194 9.76 -7.09 -0.45
C GLY A 194 8.25 -7.27 -0.30
N LEU A 195 7.52 -7.35 -1.41
CA LEU A 195 6.07 -7.59 -1.42
C LEU A 195 5.70 -8.95 -0.82
N VAL A 196 6.40 -10.02 -1.19
CA VAL A 196 6.15 -11.38 -0.69
C VAL A 196 6.39 -11.45 0.81
N ARG A 197 7.45 -10.80 1.31
CA ARG A 197 7.68 -10.70 2.76
C ARG A 197 6.52 -10.04 3.48
N MET A 198 5.96 -8.98 2.91
CA MET A 198 4.80 -8.33 3.51
C MET A 198 3.55 -9.21 3.47
N VAL A 199 3.26 -9.89 2.36
CA VAL A 199 2.16 -10.86 2.29
C VAL A 199 2.29 -11.94 3.37
N ASN A 200 3.50 -12.50 3.53
CA ASN A 200 3.75 -13.52 4.55
C ASN A 200 3.62 -12.95 5.97
N ALA A 201 4.05 -11.71 6.22
CA ALA A 201 3.88 -11.06 7.50
C ALA A 201 2.39 -10.81 7.84
N PHE A 202 1.56 -10.51 6.85
CA PHE A 202 0.10 -10.47 7.03
C PHE A 202 -0.49 -11.86 7.29
N GLU A 203 0.02 -12.92 6.66
CA GLU A 203 -0.41 -14.29 6.97
C GLU A 203 -0.03 -14.70 8.41
N GLU A 204 1.20 -14.39 8.83
CA GLU A 204 1.68 -14.59 10.20
C GLU A 204 0.82 -13.82 11.21
N PHE A 205 0.42 -12.60 10.86
CA PHE A 205 -0.55 -11.85 11.63
C PHE A 205 -1.92 -12.57 11.70
N GLY A 206 -2.43 -13.09 10.60
CA GLY A 206 -3.66 -13.88 10.57
C GLY A 206 -3.60 -15.11 11.48
N MET A 207 -2.43 -15.75 11.62
CA MET A 207 -2.22 -16.85 12.55
C MET A 207 -2.38 -16.43 14.03
N LEU A 208 -2.08 -15.17 14.40
CA LEU A 208 -2.27 -14.65 15.76
C LEU A 208 -3.71 -14.78 16.25
N LEU A 209 -4.69 -14.67 15.35
CA LEU A 209 -6.10 -14.87 15.67
C LEU A 209 -6.36 -16.22 16.34
N SER A 210 -5.63 -17.26 15.95
CA SER A 210 -5.81 -18.59 16.55
C SER A 210 -5.22 -18.70 17.95
N MET A 211 -4.33 -17.77 18.34
CA MET A 211 -3.58 -17.80 19.59
C MET A 211 -4.22 -16.98 20.71
N SER A 212 -5.14 -16.06 20.38
CA SER A 212 -5.76 -15.16 21.35
C SER A 212 -7.26 -15.04 21.13
N PRO A 213 -8.11 -15.46 22.10
CA PRO A 213 -9.55 -15.26 22.03
C PRO A 213 -9.94 -13.78 21.87
N TYR A 214 -9.17 -12.88 22.47
CA TYR A 214 -9.38 -11.43 22.30
C TYR A 214 -9.26 -11.01 20.83
N LEU A 215 -8.25 -11.51 20.11
CA LEU A 215 -8.08 -11.20 18.70
C LEU A 215 -9.21 -11.77 17.83
N GLN A 216 -9.76 -12.93 18.21
CA GLN A 216 -10.96 -13.48 17.56
C GLN A 216 -12.15 -12.55 17.72
N THR A 217 -12.36 -12.00 18.93
CA THR A 217 -13.46 -11.04 19.16
C THR A 217 -13.28 -9.76 18.35
N LEU A 218 -12.05 -9.33 18.06
CA LEU A 218 -11.78 -8.19 17.18
C LEU A 218 -12.06 -8.51 15.71
N GLU A 219 -11.73 -9.72 15.22
CA GLU A 219 -12.09 -10.15 13.86
C GLU A 219 -13.62 -10.24 13.71
N GLU A 220 -14.31 -10.80 14.70
CA GLU A 220 -15.78 -10.85 14.73
C GLU A 220 -16.42 -9.46 14.80
N ALA A 221 -15.81 -8.51 15.53
CA ALA A 221 -16.29 -7.13 15.55
C ALA A 221 -16.11 -6.45 14.19
N ALA A 222 -15.06 -6.80 13.45
CA ALA A 222 -14.81 -6.29 12.11
C ALA A 222 -15.90 -6.72 11.12
N THR A 223 -16.45 -7.92 11.30
CA THR A 223 -17.44 -8.54 10.41
C THR A 223 -18.90 -8.28 10.82
N ARG A 224 -19.13 -7.63 11.97
CA ARG A 224 -20.48 -7.39 12.48
C ARG A 224 -21.24 -6.41 11.59
N ASP A 225 -22.46 -6.78 11.22
CA ASP A 225 -23.36 -5.92 10.47
C ASP A 225 -23.66 -4.64 11.27
N SER A 226 -23.76 -3.52 10.56
CA SER A 226 -24.19 -2.26 11.15
C SER A 226 -25.62 -1.96 10.73
N ASP A 227 -26.48 -1.68 11.71
CA ASP A 227 -27.76 -1.05 11.48
C ASP A 227 -27.54 0.41 11.11
N ASN A 228 -27.94 0.78 9.90
CA ASN A 228 -27.99 2.18 9.53
C ASN A 228 -29.11 2.88 10.30
N LEU A 229 -28.96 4.19 10.50
CA LEU A 229 -29.95 5.04 11.17
C LEU A 229 -31.34 5.03 10.48
N ASP A 230 -31.42 4.59 9.24
CA ASP A 230 -32.66 4.44 8.46
C ASP A 230 -33.31 3.05 8.58
N GLY A 231 -32.76 2.16 9.41
CA GLY A 231 -33.25 0.80 9.62
C GLY A 231 -32.84 -0.18 8.52
N THR A 232 -31.91 0.19 7.64
CA THR A 232 -31.33 -0.73 6.66
C THR A 232 -30.14 -1.49 7.28
N GLU A 233 -30.13 -2.82 7.09
CA GLU A 233 -28.99 -3.66 7.44
C GLU A 233 -27.96 -3.62 6.30
N THR A 234 -26.73 -3.22 6.62
CA THR A 234 -25.60 -3.39 5.69
C THR A 234 -24.82 -4.64 6.03
N PHE A 235 -24.90 -5.64 5.14
CA PHE A 235 -24.07 -6.84 5.23
C PHE A 235 -22.63 -6.51 4.89
N ARG A 236 -21.72 -6.71 5.85
CA ARG A 236 -20.31 -6.44 5.63
C ARG A 236 -19.56 -7.68 5.19
N VAL A 237 -19.14 -7.71 3.92
CA VAL A 237 -18.21 -8.74 3.43
C VAL A 237 -16.80 -8.36 3.87
N ALA A 238 -16.33 -8.97 4.95
CA ALA A 238 -14.95 -8.83 5.40
C ALA A 238 -14.08 -9.99 4.88
N ILE A 239 -12.81 -9.70 4.62
CA ILE A 239 -11.81 -10.70 4.28
C ILE A 239 -11.24 -11.21 5.60
N SER A 240 -11.30 -12.53 5.83
CA SER A 240 -10.66 -13.11 7.01
C SER A 240 -9.17 -12.78 7.00
N TRP A 241 -8.63 -12.41 8.15
CA TRP A 241 -7.22 -12.06 8.25
C TRP A 241 -6.32 -13.28 8.01
N LYS A 242 -6.87 -14.50 8.11
CA LYS A 242 -6.17 -15.76 7.75
C LYS A 242 -6.09 -16.03 6.24
N ALA A 243 -6.60 -15.14 5.40
CA ALA A 243 -6.68 -15.35 3.95
C ALA A 243 -5.68 -14.50 3.16
N ALA A 244 -4.62 -13.96 3.79
CA ALA A 244 -3.68 -13.05 3.13
C ALA A 244 -3.04 -13.69 1.90
N VAL A 245 -2.46 -14.88 2.06
CA VAL A 245 -1.79 -15.62 0.97
C VAL A 245 -2.74 -16.03 -0.16
N PRO A 246 -3.86 -16.74 0.09
CA PRO A 246 -4.75 -17.15 -1.00
C PRO A 246 -5.37 -15.95 -1.75
N MET A 247 -5.70 -14.86 -1.04
CA MET A 247 -6.16 -13.63 -1.68
C MET A 247 -5.05 -12.95 -2.47
N ALA A 248 -3.81 -12.95 -1.99
CA ALA A 248 -2.66 -12.43 -2.74
C ALA A 248 -2.42 -13.23 -4.04
N HIS A 249 -2.63 -14.55 -4.05
CA HIS A 249 -2.61 -15.33 -5.29
C HIS A 249 -3.70 -14.88 -6.26
N THR A 250 -4.93 -14.70 -5.77
CA THR A 250 -6.05 -14.20 -6.57
C THR A 250 -5.74 -12.82 -7.17
N MET A 251 -5.20 -11.89 -6.36
CA MET A 251 -4.84 -10.54 -6.80
C MET A 251 -3.67 -10.53 -7.78
N ARG A 252 -2.69 -11.42 -7.61
CA ARG A 252 -1.61 -11.62 -8.58
C ARG A 252 -2.17 -12.01 -9.94
N ASP A 253 -3.02 -13.02 -9.98
CA ASP A 253 -3.60 -13.53 -11.23
C ASP A 253 -4.50 -12.49 -11.89
N ALA A 254 -5.32 -11.79 -11.09
CA ALA A 254 -6.15 -10.68 -11.56
C ALA A 254 -5.30 -9.55 -12.16
N GLY A 255 -4.24 -9.12 -11.46
CA GLY A 255 -3.34 -8.06 -11.94
C GLY A 255 -2.67 -8.42 -13.27
N GLN A 256 -2.16 -9.65 -13.39
CA GLN A 256 -1.58 -10.14 -14.63
C GLN A 256 -2.60 -10.20 -15.77
N ASN A 257 -3.80 -10.72 -15.51
CA ASN A 257 -4.85 -10.85 -16.51
C ASN A 257 -5.35 -9.48 -17.00
N SER A 258 -5.57 -8.53 -16.11
CA SER A 258 -5.94 -7.15 -16.46
C SER A 258 -4.86 -6.48 -17.33
N ALA A 259 -3.58 -6.66 -16.99
CA ALA A 259 -2.48 -6.14 -17.80
C ALA A 259 -2.48 -6.75 -19.21
N ARG A 260 -2.65 -8.08 -19.31
CA ARG A 260 -2.75 -8.78 -20.61
C ARG A 260 -3.93 -8.30 -21.45
N GLN A 261 -5.08 -8.07 -20.82
CA GLN A 261 -6.26 -7.54 -21.51
C GLN A 261 -5.99 -6.15 -22.09
N ILE A 262 -5.42 -5.23 -21.31
CA ILE A 262 -5.05 -3.89 -21.81
C ILE A 262 -4.06 -4.01 -22.97
N LEU A 263 -3.04 -4.85 -22.86
CA LEU A 263 -2.07 -5.05 -23.91
C LEU A 263 -2.68 -5.61 -25.20
N SER A 264 -3.69 -6.49 -25.09
CA SER A 264 -4.40 -7.02 -26.26
C SER A 264 -5.17 -5.96 -27.04
N GLN A 265 -5.59 -4.88 -26.38
CA GLN A 265 -6.27 -3.74 -27.01
C GLN A 265 -5.29 -2.76 -27.69
N LEU A 266 -3.98 -2.90 -27.44
CA LEU A 266 -2.92 -2.03 -27.98
C LEU A 266 -2.16 -2.65 -29.16
N GLN A 267 -2.45 -3.91 -29.51
CA GLN A 267 -1.83 -4.67 -30.60
C GLN A 267 -2.66 -4.55 -31.88
#